data_AF-A0A086JFC5-F1
#
_entry.id   AF-A0A086JFC5-F1
#
_cell.length_a   1.000
_cell.length_b   1.000
_cell.length_c   1.000
_cell.angle_alpha   90.00
_cell.angle_beta   90.00
_cell.angle_gamma   90.00
#
_symmetry.space_group_name_H-M   'P 1'
#
loop_
_entity.id
_entity.type
_entity.pdbx_description
1 polymer ?
#
loop_
_entity_poly.entity_id
_entity_poly.type
_entity_poly.pdbx_seq_one_letter_code
_entity_poly.pdbx_strand_id
1 'polypeptide(L)'
;SSSRGGADRNRVGDALDAWLEDGGIGTTMLVASSGGPLAGKAAWSAKRLQQLHEAATSGLGSGVGSGDRQLKVAFNYIRLIGEAFALRDNVLERAKEITKDLMQDGVQLRTRSNTTTMLAITYLACREAGVTRTVKELVVYDRAISEKELGKAINRIKKLLPQRGGVNSAESATQLLPRYCSRLQLSMHVADVAEHVAKRATQVIISSHRHVLARRPNSVAAAAIWLVVKLLNSSTNPNLPKASEIASVTGAGEHTLRSIYKDMLDVAEHLLPREFQPTVEGGLDGLRARYSSRKRKAGEIPP
;
A
#
# COMPACT_ATOMS: atom_id res chain seq x y z
N SER A 1 3.56 27.47 -9.72
CA SER A 1 4.08 28.82 -9.42
C SER A 1 5.21 28.68 -8.43
N SER A 2 6.43 29.03 -8.83
CA SER A 2 7.64 28.97 -8.00
C SER A 2 7.60 30.04 -6.91
N SER A 3 7.58 29.62 -5.64
CA SER A 3 7.69 30.53 -4.51
C SER A 3 9.10 31.09 -4.44
N ARG A 4 9.24 32.37 -4.76
CA ARG A 4 10.42 33.15 -4.41
C ARG A 4 10.44 33.28 -2.89
N GLY A 5 11.31 32.53 -2.22
CA GLY A 5 11.60 32.69 -0.81
C GLY A 5 12.26 34.05 -0.58
N GLY A 6 11.48 35.02 -0.11
CA GLY A 6 11.98 36.37 0.18
C GLY A 6 10.92 37.41 0.56
N ALA A 7 9.70 36.99 0.90
CA ALA A 7 8.57 37.91 1.05
C ALA A 7 8.38 38.46 2.47
N ASP A 8 9.01 37.88 3.51
CA ASP A 8 8.76 38.29 4.89
C ASP A 8 10.04 38.83 5.56
N ARG A 9 10.15 40.16 5.64
CA ARG A 9 11.31 40.88 6.20
C ARG A 9 11.36 40.77 7.74
N ASN A 10 10.27 40.35 8.38
CA ASN A 10 10.23 40.11 9.82
C ASN A 10 10.61 38.66 10.19
N ARG A 11 10.89 37.80 9.20
CA ARG A 11 11.31 36.41 9.43
C ARG A 11 12.75 36.37 9.94
N VAL A 12 12.91 36.33 11.26
CA VAL A 12 14.20 36.26 11.96
C VAL A 12 14.74 34.83 12.14
N GLY A 13 14.00 33.81 11.71
CA GLY A 13 14.41 32.40 11.78
C GLY A 13 13.69 31.53 10.75
N ASP A 14 14.34 30.46 10.31
CA ASP A 14 13.73 29.41 9.50
C ASP A 14 13.11 28.33 10.40
N ALA A 15 12.09 27.63 9.90
CA ALA A 15 11.53 26.48 10.60
C ALA A 15 12.55 25.34 10.51
N LEU A 16 13.03 24.87 11.67
CA LEU A 16 13.89 23.71 11.75
C LEU A 16 13.09 22.46 11.35
N ASP A 17 13.71 21.58 10.57
CA ASP A 17 13.09 20.31 10.19
C ASP A 17 13.20 19.35 11.38
N ALA A 18 12.08 19.16 12.09
CA ALA A 18 11.98 18.30 13.27
C ALA A 18 12.37 16.83 13.00
N TRP A 19 12.46 16.43 11.73
CA TRP A 19 12.85 15.08 11.35
C TRP A 19 14.38 14.86 11.33
N LEU A 20 15.18 15.92 11.28
CA LEU A 20 16.65 15.85 11.25
C LEU A 20 17.23 16.05 12.65
N GLU A 21 18.33 15.37 12.95
CA GLU A 21 18.98 15.48 14.27
C GLU A 21 19.55 16.89 14.49
N ASP A 22 20.08 17.49 13.43
CA ASP A 22 20.58 18.87 13.46
C ASP A 22 19.49 19.91 13.13
N GLY A 23 18.20 19.53 13.04
CA GLY A 23 17.13 20.44 12.67
C GLY A 23 17.26 21.07 11.27
N GLY A 24 18.18 20.56 10.44
CA GLY A 24 18.53 21.15 9.15
C GLY A 24 19.37 22.43 9.24
N ILE A 25 20.05 22.68 10.38
CA ILE A 25 20.95 23.82 10.56
C ILE A 25 22.11 23.71 9.57
N GLY A 26 21.97 24.38 8.41
CA GLY A 26 22.97 24.40 7.37
C GLY A 26 22.68 25.53 6.39
N THR A 27 23.56 26.51 6.31
CA THR A 27 23.46 27.59 5.32
C THR A 27 23.81 27.04 3.94
N THR A 28 22.86 27.07 3.01
CA THR A 28 23.15 26.77 1.60
C THR A 28 23.54 28.06 0.90
N MET A 29 24.76 28.13 0.39
CA MET A 29 25.24 29.28 -0.37
C MET A 29 24.91 29.07 -1.85
N LEU A 30 23.97 29.84 -2.39
CA LEU A 30 23.63 29.82 -3.82
C LEU A 30 24.32 30.98 -4.52
N VAL A 31 25.11 30.68 -5.55
CA VAL A 31 25.74 31.71 -6.40
C VAL A 31 24.68 32.30 -7.31
N ALA A 32 24.24 33.52 -7.02
CA ALA A 32 23.39 34.28 -7.94
C ALA A 32 24.24 34.72 -9.15
N SER A 33 23.94 34.19 -10.33
CA SER A 33 24.49 34.69 -11.59
C SER A 33 23.82 36.03 -11.90
N SER A 34 24.35 37.13 -11.38
CA SER A 34 23.95 38.47 -11.83
C SER A 34 24.49 38.64 -13.25
N GLY A 35 23.60 38.64 -14.24
CA GLY A 35 23.91 38.71 -15.68
C GLY A 35 24.48 40.05 -16.15
N GLY A 36 25.57 40.52 -15.52
CA GLY A 36 26.31 41.71 -15.91
C GLY A 36 27.65 41.38 -16.58
N PRO A 37 28.29 42.35 -17.28
CA PRO A 37 29.53 42.13 -18.06
C PRO A 37 30.75 41.67 -17.24
N LEU A 38 30.70 41.81 -15.92
CA LEU A 38 31.73 41.38 -14.95
C LEU A 38 31.52 39.94 -14.41
N ALA A 39 30.47 39.24 -14.87
CA ALA A 39 30.04 37.95 -14.34
C ALA A 39 31.10 36.83 -14.47
N GLY A 40 31.96 36.83 -15.49
CA GLY A 40 32.91 35.74 -15.71
C GLY A 40 33.95 35.58 -14.59
N LYS A 41 34.46 36.70 -14.05
CA LYS A 41 35.45 36.69 -12.96
C LYS A 41 34.82 36.54 -11.56
N ALA A 42 33.59 37.03 -11.37
CA ALA A 42 32.86 36.85 -10.11
C ALA A 42 32.23 35.45 -9.99
N ALA A 43 31.85 34.82 -11.11
CA ALA A 43 31.27 33.49 -11.12
C ALA A 43 32.29 32.40 -10.77
N TRP A 44 33.55 32.48 -11.24
CA TRP A 44 34.56 31.47 -10.87
C TRP A 44 34.92 31.57 -9.38
N SER A 45 35.06 32.78 -8.83
CA SER A 45 35.37 32.99 -7.42
C SER A 45 34.21 32.58 -6.53
N ALA A 46 32.97 32.89 -6.91
CA ALA A 46 31.79 32.45 -6.20
C ALA A 46 31.58 30.93 -6.27
N LYS A 47 31.87 30.28 -7.41
CA LYS A 47 31.82 28.82 -7.55
C LYS A 47 32.92 28.12 -6.75
N ARG A 48 34.10 28.71 -6.66
CA ARG A 48 35.18 28.24 -5.78
C ARG A 48 34.82 28.43 -4.31
N LEU A 49 34.16 29.52 -3.96
CA LEU A 49 33.63 29.75 -2.61
C LEU A 49 32.55 28.71 -2.26
N GLN A 50 31.65 28.37 -3.20
CA GLN A 50 30.67 27.31 -3.03
C GLN A 50 31.36 25.94 -2.83
N GLN A 51 32.37 25.61 -3.64
CA GLN A 51 33.14 24.37 -3.47
C GLN A 51 33.89 24.33 -2.13
N LEU A 52 34.46 25.45 -1.68
CA LEU A 52 35.11 25.55 -0.38
C LEU A 52 34.09 25.46 0.77
N HIS A 53 32.90 26.03 0.60
CA HIS A 53 31.80 25.91 1.56
C HIS A 53 31.31 24.47 1.63
N GLU A 54 31.08 23.81 0.48
CA GLU A 54 30.74 22.39 0.40
C GLU A 54 31.84 21.52 1.01
N ALA A 55 33.12 21.82 0.76
CA ALA A 55 34.26 21.09 1.33
C ALA A 55 34.43 21.33 2.84
N ALA A 56 34.22 22.56 3.32
CA ALA A 56 34.32 22.91 4.74
C ALA A 56 33.14 22.35 5.54
N THR A 57 31.92 22.42 4.99
CA THR A 57 30.73 21.82 5.59
C THR A 57 30.71 20.30 5.50
N SER A 58 31.40 19.69 4.52
CA SER A 58 31.56 18.23 4.45
C SER A 58 32.77 17.68 5.20
N GLY A 59 33.79 18.49 5.49
CA GLY A 59 35.06 18.04 6.04
C GLY A 59 35.38 18.47 7.48
N LEU A 60 34.75 19.52 8.02
CA LEU A 60 35.13 20.08 9.32
C LEU A 60 33.91 20.39 10.20
N GLY A 61 33.57 19.46 11.10
CA GLY A 61 32.89 19.76 12.38
C GLY A 61 31.42 20.21 12.37
N SER A 62 30.78 20.47 11.23
CA SER A 62 29.32 20.57 11.15
C SER A 62 28.77 19.17 10.94
N GLY A 63 28.33 18.53 12.01
CA GLY A 63 27.83 17.17 12.06
C GLY A 63 26.54 16.90 11.29
N VAL A 64 26.39 17.38 10.04
CA VAL A 64 25.40 16.83 9.11
C VAL A 64 25.81 15.38 8.88
N GLY A 65 25.38 14.51 9.79
CA GLY A 65 25.82 13.13 9.85
C GLY A 65 25.58 12.49 8.50
N SER A 66 26.44 11.54 8.14
CA SER A 66 26.15 10.62 7.02
C SER A 66 24.71 10.08 7.10
N GLY A 67 24.15 9.96 8.31
CA GLY A 67 22.74 9.68 8.61
C GLY A 67 21.76 10.75 8.12
N ASP A 68 21.90 12.01 8.50
CA ASP A 68 20.98 13.09 8.10
C ASP A 68 20.89 13.27 6.58
N ARG A 69 22.01 13.11 5.87
CA ARG A 69 22.00 13.11 4.40
C ARG A 69 21.23 11.92 3.83
N GLN A 70 21.38 10.73 4.43
CA GLN A 70 20.62 9.54 4.04
C GLN A 70 19.12 9.69 4.35
N LEU A 71 18.75 10.30 5.48
CA LEU A 71 17.37 10.62 5.85
C LEU A 71 16.71 11.56 4.82
N LYS A 72 17.39 12.65 4.44
CA LYS A 72 16.88 13.58 3.41
C LYS A 72 16.59 12.86 2.09
N VAL A 73 17.50 11.99 1.65
CA VAL A 73 17.31 11.19 0.43
C VAL A 73 16.12 10.24 0.60
N ALA A 74 16.03 9.53 1.73
CA ALA A 74 14.93 8.62 2.02
C ALA A 74 13.56 9.32 2.03
N PHE A 75 13.45 10.48 2.69
CA PHE A 75 12.21 11.25 2.75
C PHE A 75 11.76 11.76 1.39
N ASN A 76 12.70 12.15 0.52
CA ASN A 76 12.38 12.51 -0.86
C ASN A 76 11.81 11.30 -1.63
N TYR A 77 12.38 10.10 -1.46
CA TYR A 77 11.82 8.88 -2.07
C TYR A 77 10.43 8.53 -1.53
N ILE A 78 10.22 8.60 -0.22
CA ILE A 78 8.92 8.34 0.41
C ILE A 78 7.87 9.32 -0.13
N ARG A 79 8.24 10.59 -0.29
CA ARG A 79 7.35 11.60 -0.88
C ARG A 79 6.99 11.26 -2.33
N LEU A 80 7.97 10.90 -3.17
CA LEU A 80 7.73 10.51 -4.57
C LEU A 80 6.81 9.28 -4.68
N ILE A 81 7.04 8.26 -3.84
CA ILE A 81 6.17 7.07 -3.76
C ILE A 81 4.76 7.49 -3.29
N GLY A 82 4.69 8.36 -2.29
CA GLY A 82 3.46 8.93 -1.76
C GLY A 82 2.61 9.61 -2.81
N GLU A 83 3.22 10.48 -3.60
CA GLU A 83 2.60 11.20 -4.72
C GLU A 83 2.12 10.22 -5.80
N ALA A 84 2.92 9.20 -6.15
CA ALA A 84 2.55 8.19 -7.15
C ALA A 84 1.32 7.34 -6.74
N PHE A 85 1.15 7.06 -5.45
CA PHE A 85 0.02 6.28 -4.93
C PHE A 85 -1.10 7.11 -4.31
N ALA A 86 -1.01 8.45 -4.42
CA ALA A 86 -1.91 9.42 -3.79
C ALA A 86 -2.16 9.10 -2.30
N LEU A 87 -1.08 8.88 -1.55
CA LEU A 87 -1.14 8.61 -0.12
C LEU A 87 -1.39 9.92 0.66
N ARG A 88 -2.12 9.80 1.78
CA ARG A 88 -2.38 10.91 2.70
C ARG A 88 -1.11 11.25 3.51
N ASP A 89 -1.01 12.50 3.97
CA ASP A 89 0.14 12.98 4.74
C ASP A 89 0.40 12.17 6.01
N ASN A 90 -0.66 11.69 6.67
CA ASN A 90 -0.54 10.82 7.85
C ASN A 90 0.22 9.51 7.57
N VAL A 91 0.15 8.98 6.35
CA VAL A 91 0.92 7.80 5.93
C VAL A 91 2.38 8.18 5.70
N LEU A 92 2.64 9.37 5.15
CA LEU A 92 4.00 9.85 4.91
C LEU A 92 4.74 10.15 6.21
N GLU A 93 4.08 10.78 7.18
CA GLU A 93 4.62 11.00 8.52
C GLU A 93 4.98 9.66 9.17
N ARG A 94 4.07 8.68 9.13
CA ARG A 94 4.35 7.35 9.67
C ARG A 94 5.51 6.65 8.98
N ALA A 95 5.65 6.81 7.67
CA ALA A 95 6.79 6.29 6.92
C ALA A 95 8.12 6.96 7.32
N LYS A 96 8.11 8.27 7.59
CA LYS A 96 9.28 9.00 8.10
C LYS A 96 9.70 8.51 9.48
N GLU A 97 8.76 8.28 10.39
CA GLU A 97 9.03 7.69 11.71
C GLU A 97 9.69 6.32 11.60
N ILE A 98 9.12 5.41 10.80
CA ILE A 98 9.69 4.06 10.57
C ILE A 98 11.11 4.17 10.02
N THR A 99 11.35 5.11 9.11
CA THR A 99 12.68 5.31 8.52
C THR A 99 13.70 5.76 9.57
N LYS A 100 13.31 6.66 10.47
CA LYS A 100 14.16 7.13 11.56
C LYS A 100 14.50 6.00 12.54
N ASP A 101 13.50 5.22 12.96
CA ASP A 101 13.71 4.06 13.82
C ASP A 101 14.69 3.06 13.21
N LEU A 102 14.52 2.73 11.91
CA LEU A 102 15.43 1.81 11.22
C LEU A 102 16.88 2.31 11.19
N MET A 103 17.07 3.62 11.04
CA MET A 103 18.41 4.20 11.01
C MET A 103 19.06 4.23 12.40
N GLN A 104 18.27 4.42 13.47
CA GLN A 104 18.75 4.32 14.85
C GLN A 104 19.18 2.89 15.19
N ASP A 105 18.47 1.88 14.66
CA ASP A 105 18.82 0.45 14.81
C ASP A 105 20.02 0.01 13.95
N GLY A 106 20.74 0.95 13.32
CA GLY A 106 21.95 0.67 12.54
C GLY A 106 21.72 0.10 11.15
N VAL A 107 20.49 0.15 10.63
CA VAL A 107 20.16 -0.32 9.28
C VAL A 107 20.66 0.72 8.27
N GLN A 108 21.82 0.46 7.69
CA GLN A 108 22.35 1.28 6.60
C GLN A 108 21.45 1.18 5.36
N LEU A 109 20.88 2.31 4.95
CA LEU A 109 20.12 2.47 3.71
C LEU A 109 21.09 2.46 2.52
N ARG A 110 21.63 1.28 2.21
CA ARG A 110 22.70 1.11 1.22
C ARG A 110 22.16 1.41 -0.19
N THR A 111 22.92 2.23 -0.93
CA THR A 111 22.57 2.93 -2.18
C THR A 111 21.96 2.09 -3.31
N ARG A 112 22.19 0.76 -3.34
CA ARG A 112 21.69 -0.12 -4.42
C ARG A 112 20.26 -0.63 -4.25
N SER A 113 19.69 -0.56 -3.03
CA SER A 113 18.35 -1.09 -2.73
C SER A 113 17.42 -0.04 -2.10
N ASN A 114 17.73 1.25 -2.24
CA ASN A 114 16.96 2.31 -1.61
C ASN A 114 15.49 2.30 -2.05
N THR A 115 15.19 2.14 -3.34
CA THR A 115 13.79 2.12 -3.82
C THR A 115 12.99 0.96 -3.22
N THR A 116 13.54 -0.26 -3.21
CA THR A 116 12.86 -1.44 -2.65
C THR A 116 12.65 -1.31 -1.14
N THR A 117 13.65 -0.79 -0.41
CA THR A 117 13.54 -0.54 1.02
C THR A 117 12.50 0.55 1.30
N MET A 118 12.50 1.65 0.55
CA MET A 118 11.52 2.73 0.71
C MET A 118 10.09 2.26 0.39
N LEU A 119 9.90 1.42 -0.63
CA LEU A 119 8.60 0.78 -0.90
C LEU A 119 8.18 -0.15 0.24
N ALA A 120 9.10 -0.91 0.83
CA ALA A 120 8.81 -1.77 1.97
C ALA A 120 8.47 -0.98 3.25
N ILE A 121 9.11 0.16 3.49
CA ILE A 121 8.76 1.11 4.56
C ILE A 121 7.37 1.70 4.30
N THR A 122 7.10 2.14 3.06
CA THR A 122 5.80 2.70 2.69
C THR A 122 4.68 1.67 2.86
N TYR A 123 4.92 0.41 2.50
CA TYR A 123 4.00 -0.70 2.75
C TYR A 123 3.68 -0.85 4.25
N LEU A 124 4.71 -0.73 5.10
CA LEU A 124 4.56 -0.82 6.54
C LEU A 124 3.73 0.34 7.10
N ALA A 125 4.05 1.57 6.68
CA ALA A 125 3.34 2.77 7.07
C ALA A 125 1.86 2.73 6.65
N CYS A 126 1.58 2.26 5.42
CA CYS A 126 0.22 2.06 4.92
C CYS A 126 -0.58 1.12 5.82
N ARG A 127 0.07 0.08 6.36
CA ARG A 127 -0.57 -0.86 7.29
C ARG A 127 -0.84 -0.25 8.66
N GLU A 128 0.13 0.47 9.22
CA GLU A 128 -0.05 1.13 10.51
C GLU A 128 -1.12 2.24 10.46
N ALA A 129 -1.24 2.94 9.33
CA ALA A 129 -2.25 3.96 9.12
C ALA A 129 -3.64 3.43 8.69
N GLY A 130 -3.81 2.10 8.59
CA GLY A 130 -5.07 1.45 8.21
C GLY A 130 -5.45 1.55 6.72
N VAL A 131 -4.56 2.07 5.87
CA VAL A 131 -4.77 2.20 4.41
C VAL A 131 -3.96 1.13 3.68
N THR A 132 -4.30 -0.15 3.89
CA THR A 132 -3.44 -1.28 3.51
C THR A 132 -3.26 -1.44 2.00
N ARG A 133 -2.06 -1.19 1.47
CA ARG A 133 -1.72 -1.50 0.06
C ARG A 133 -1.21 -2.94 -0.07
N THR A 134 -1.57 -3.63 -1.15
CA THR A 134 -1.05 -4.98 -1.43
C THR A 134 0.32 -4.89 -2.10
N VAL A 135 1.14 -5.94 -1.94
CA VAL A 135 2.47 -6.03 -2.58
C VAL A 135 2.36 -5.87 -4.11
N LYS A 136 1.31 -6.46 -4.72
CA LYS A 136 1.05 -6.36 -6.16
C LYS A 136 0.78 -4.93 -6.62
N GLU A 137 0.11 -4.12 -5.80
CA GLU A 137 -0.13 -2.71 -6.12
C GLU A 137 1.16 -1.90 -6.05
N LEU A 138 2.05 -2.20 -5.10
CA LEU A 138 3.28 -1.45 -4.90
C LEU A 138 4.36 -1.76 -5.95
N VAL A 139 4.41 -2.99 -6.46
CA VAL A 139 5.34 -3.39 -7.52
C VAL A 139 5.09 -2.61 -8.83
N VAL A 140 3.89 -2.07 -9.04
CA VAL A 140 3.58 -1.23 -10.21
C VAL A 140 4.43 0.05 -10.26
N TYR A 141 4.95 0.51 -9.13
CA TYR A 141 5.79 1.72 -9.06
C TYR A 141 7.10 1.58 -9.87
N ASP A 142 7.74 0.42 -9.78
CA ASP A 142 9.03 0.17 -10.44
C ASP A 142 9.07 -1.24 -11.04
N ARG A 143 9.22 -1.30 -12.37
CA ARG A 143 9.28 -2.55 -13.14
C ARG A 143 10.52 -3.37 -12.82
N ALA A 144 11.57 -2.77 -12.26
CA ALA A 144 12.79 -3.48 -11.89
C ALA A 144 12.61 -4.35 -10.63
N ILE A 145 11.56 -4.11 -9.83
CA ILE A 145 11.35 -4.78 -8.55
C ILE A 145 10.38 -5.93 -8.72
N SER A 146 10.79 -7.15 -8.35
CA SER A 146 9.88 -8.30 -8.34
C SER A 146 9.06 -8.40 -7.05
N GLU A 147 7.87 -9.03 -7.11
CA GLU A 147 7.05 -9.31 -5.91
C GLU A 147 7.84 -10.07 -4.82
N LYS A 148 8.74 -10.96 -5.24
CA LYS A 148 9.57 -11.77 -4.33
C LYS A 148 10.61 -10.91 -3.61
N GLU A 149 11.23 -9.96 -4.30
CA GLU A 149 12.22 -9.06 -3.70
C GLU A 149 11.57 -8.09 -2.73
N LEU A 150 10.43 -7.51 -3.10
CA LEU A 150 9.67 -6.64 -2.20
C LEU A 150 9.19 -7.41 -0.97
N GLY A 151 8.70 -8.64 -1.13
CA GLY A 151 8.31 -9.51 -0.01
C GLY A 151 9.48 -9.84 0.93
N LYS A 152 10.68 -10.10 0.39
CA LYS A 152 11.90 -10.30 1.21
C LYS A 152 12.28 -9.04 1.97
N ALA A 153 12.23 -7.87 1.33
CA ALA A 153 12.53 -6.59 1.95
C ALA A 153 11.55 -6.26 3.09
N ILE A 154 10.24 -6.45 2.85
CA ILE A 154 9.20 -6.31 3.88
C ILE A 154 9.50 -7.21 5.07
N ASN A 155 9.74 -8.51 4.85
CA ASN A 155 10.02 -9.45 5.94
C ASN A 155 11.32 -9.12 6.69
N ARG A 156 12.32 -8.58 6.01
CA ARG A 156 13.56 -8.09 6.65
C ARG A 156 13.27 -6.94 7.60
N ILE A 157 12.54 -5.92 7.13
CA ILE A 157 12.16 -4.75 7.96
C ILE A 157 11.27 -5.18 9.14
N LYS A 158 10.32 -6.08 8.92
CA LYS A 158 9.47 -6.63 10.00
C LYS A 158 10.27 -7.30 11.11
N LYS A 159 11.35 -8.02 10.77
CA LYS A 159 12.23 -8.65 11.75
C LYS A 159 13.07 -7.64 12.53
N LEU A 160 13.42 -6.51 11.91
CA LEU A 160 14.20 -5.45 12.53
C LEU A 160 13.36 -4.60 13.49
N LEU A 161 12.07 -4.43 13.21
CA LEU A 161 11.14 -3.66 14.03
C LEU A 161 10.04 -4.54 14.68
N PRO A 162 10.38 -5.46 15.59
CA PRO A 162 9.40 -6.33 16.24
C PRO A 162 8.44 -5.56 17.15
N GLN A 163 8.88 -4.40 17.68
CA GLN A 163 8.10 -3.56 18.61
C GLN A 163 6.92 -2.86 17.93
N ARG A 164 6.94 -2.69 16.61
CA ARG A 164 5.83 -2.12 15.83
C ARG A 164 4.74 -3.18 15.57
N GLY A 165 4.33 -3.87 16.64
CA GLY A 165 3.52 -5.10 16.67
C GLY A 165 2.16 -5.06 15.95
N GLY A 166 1.67 -3.88 15.52
CA GLY A 166 0.50 -3.77 14.63
C GLY A 166 0.72 -4.38 13.23
N VAL A 167 1.97 -4.57 12.84
CA VAL A 167 2.41 -5.11 11.55
C VAL A 167 2.25 -6.63 11.43
N ASN A 168 2.18 -7.32 12.58
CA ASN A 168 1.99 -8.77 12.67
C ASN A 168 0.55 -9.20 12.43
N SER A 169 -0.39 -8.25 12.37
CA SER A 169 -1.72 -8.52 11.84
C SER A 169 -1.58 -8.97 10.39
N ALA A 170 -1.98 -10.21 10.10
CA ALA A 170 -2.16 -10.67 8.73
C ALA A 170 -3.01 -9.64 7.98
N GLU A 171 -2.74 -9.42 6.69
CA GLU A 171 -3.61 -8.56 5.87
C GLU A 171 -5.05 -9.07 6.08
N SER A 172 -5.96 -8.18 6.50
CA SER A 172 -7.34 -8.58 6.70
C SER A 172 -8.10 -8.35 5.40
N ALA A 173 -8.90 -9.33 4.97
CA ALA A 173 -9.75 -9.19 3.79
C ALA A 173 -10.67 -7.96 3.90
N THR A 174 -11.11 -7.63 5.12
CA THR A 174 -11.95 -6.48 5.44
C THR A 174 -11.33 -5.14 5.02
N GLN A 175 -10.02 -4.95 5.21
CA GLN A 175 -9.34 -3.70 4.88
C GLN A 175 -9.18 -3.48 3.37
N LEU A 176 -9.29 -4.55 2.58
CA LEU A 176 -9.15 -4.50 1.12
C LEU A 176 -10.50 -4.31 0.42
N LEU A 177 -11.58 -4.77 1.03
CA LEU A 177 -12.93 -4.81 0.46
C LEU A 177 -13.46 -3.44 0.02
N PRO A 178 -13.42 -2.36 0.84
CA PRO A 178 -13.94 -1.06 0.43
C PRO A 178 -13.32 -0.57 -0.89
N ARG A 179 -12.00 -0.78 -1.07
CA ARG A 179 -11.29 -0.41 -2.29
C ARG A 179 -11.71 -1.24 -3.49
N TYR A 180 -11.84 -2.56 -3.32
CA TYR A 180 -12.28 -3.43 -4.40
C TYR A 180 -13.72 -3.13 -4.80
N CYS A 181 -14.60 -2.89 -3.84
CA CYS A 181 -15.98 -2.48 -4.10
C CYS A 181 -16.06 -1.13 -4.82
N SER A 182 -15.26 -0.12 -4.43
CA SER A 182 -15.18 1.15 -5.17
C SER A 182 -14.69 0.97 -6.60
N ARG A 183 -13.66 0.14 -6.82
CA ARG A 183 -13.14 -0.14 -8.18
C ARG A 183 -14.14 -0.89 -9.05
N LEU A 184 -14.96 -1.74 -8.45
CA LEU A 184 -16.04 -2.48 -9.12
C LEU A 184 -17.35 -1.70 -9.20
N GLN A 185 -17.38 -0.44 -8.73
CA GLN A 185 -18.57 0.43 -8.72
C GLN A 185 -19.80 -0.21 -8.04
N LEU A 186 -19.55 -0.97 -6.96
CA LEU A 186 -20.60 -1.59 -6.16
C LEU A 186 -21.21 -0.59 -5.17
N SER A 187 -22.49 -0.76 -4.84
CA SER A 187 -23.16 0.08 -3.85
C SER A 187 -22.62 -0.17 -2.43
N MET A 188 -22.78 0.82 -1.55
CA MET A 188 -22.31 0.72 -0.16
C MET A 188 -22.94 -0.46 0.60
N HIS A 189 -24.23 -0.73 0.36
CA HIS A 189 -24.89 -1.90 0.93
C HIS A 189 -24.18 -3.22 0.54
N VAL A 190 -23.71 -3.35 -0.71
CA VAL A 190 -22.96 -4.54 -1.15
C VAL A 190 -21.61 -4.63 -0.46
N ALA A 191 -20.93 -3.50 -0.28
CA ALA A 191 -19.65 -3.45 0.40
C ALA A 191 -19.76 -3.87 1.88
N ASP A 192 -20.77 -3.37 2.59
CA ASP A 192 -21.01 -3.68 4.01
C ASP A 192 -21.32 -5.17 4.22
N VAL A 193 -22.18 -5.73 3.38
CA VAL A 193 -22.51 -7.16 3.43
C VAL A 193 -21.28 -8.00 3.09
N ALA A 194 -20.50 -7.61 2.07
CA ALA A 194 -19.28 -8.32 1.70
C ALA A 194 -18.23 -8.27 2.80
N GLU A 195 -18.09 -7.14 3.51
CA GLU A 195 -17.19 -6.99 4.66
C GLU A 195 -17.59 -7.92 5.80
N HIS A 196 -18.87 -7.94 6.14
CA HIS A 196 -19.39 -8.83 7.17
C HIS A 196 -19.19 -10.32 6.82
N VAL A 197 -19.48 -10.70 5.57
CA VAL A 197 -19.24 -12.06 5.06
C VAL A 197 -17.76 -12.41 5.15
N ALA A 198 -16.85 -11.53 4.71
CA ALA A 198 -15.41 -11.80 4.75
C ALA A 198 -14.88 -11.92 6.19
N LYS A 199 -15.39 -11.10 7.12
CA LYS A 199 -15.03 -11.17 8.54
C LYS A 199 -15.40 -12.52 9.15
N ARG A 200 -16.63 -12.99 8.91
CA ARG A 200 -17.08 -14.32 9.37
C ARG A 200 -16.37 -15.46 8.65
N ALA A 201 -16.16 -15.33 7.33
CA ALA A 201 -15.47 -16.34 6.54
C ALA A 201 -14.02 -16.53 7.00
N THR A 202 -13.34 -15.45 7.40
CA THR A 202 -12.00 -15.50 7.98
C THR A 202 -11.97 -16.32 9.27
N GLN A 203 -13.03 -16.29 10.08
CA GLN A 203 -13.13 -17.06 11.33
C GLN A 203 -13.49 -18.54 11.08
N VAL A 204 -14.39 -18.81 10.13
CA VAL A 204 -14.98 -20.15 9.90
C VAL A 204 -14.21 -20.99 8.86
N ILE A 205 -13.67 -20.36 7.82
CA ILE A 205 -13.04 -21.06 6.68
C ILE A 205 -11.54 -21.25 6.91
N ILE A 206 -10.87 -20.34 7.62
CA ILE A 206 -9.44 -20.50 7.94
C ILE A 206 -9.22 -21.65 8.94
N SER A 207 -10.16 -21.86 9.85
CA SER A 207 -10.11 -22.91 10.88
C SER A 207 -10.33 -24.32 10.32
N SER A 208 -11.04 -24.46 9.20
CA SER A 208 -11.38 -25.78 8.62
C SER A 208 -10.25 -26.42 7.80
N HIS A 209 -9.05 -25.82 7.75
CA HIS A 209 -7.81 -26.37 7.13
C HIS A 209 -7.88 -26.83 5.66
N ARG A 210 -9.05 -26.76 5.00
CA ARG A 210 -9.31 -27.42 3.72
C ARG A 210 -8.70 -26.73 2.50
N HIS A 211 -8.40 -25.43 2.60
CA HIS A 211 -7.84 -24.66 1.47
C HIS A 211 -6.72 -23.70 1.91
N VAL A 212 -5.47 -24.01 1.55
CA VAL A 212 -4.30 -23.12 1.75
C VAL A 212 -4.51 -21.74 1.08
N LEU A 213 -5.26 -21.71 -0.02
CA LEU A 213 -5.57 -20.49 -0.77
C LEU A 213 -6.57 -19.56 -0.06
N ALA A 214 -7.42 -20.08 0.84
CA ALA A 214 -8.31 -19.30 1.69
C ALA A 214 -7.57 -18.57 2.81
N ARG A 215 -6.26 -18.84 2.99
CA ARG A 215 -5.38 -18.07 3.89
C ARG A 215 -4.92 -16.75 3.29
N ARG A 216 -5.13 -16.54 1.98
CA ARG A 216 -4.78 -15.28 1.31
C ARG A 216 -5.95 -14.30 1.38
N PRO A 217 -5.77 -13.12 2.00
CA PRO A 217 -6.86 -12.16 2.21
C PRO A 217 -7.45 -11.61 0.92
N ASN A 218 -6.66 -11.43 -0.14
CA ASN A 218 -7.16 -11.04 -1.46
C ASN A 218 -8.16 -12.06 -2.02
N SER A 219 -7.85 -13.36 -1.87
CA SER A 219 -8.70 -14.42 -2.39
C SER A 219 -10.02 -14.53 -1.62
N VAL A 220 -9.97 -14.35 -0.30
CA VAL A 220 -11.17 -14.31 0.56
C VAL A 220 -12.03 -13.10 0.24
N ALA A 221 -11.44 -11.91 0.10
CA ALA A 221 -12.16 -10.70 -0.30
C ALA A 221 -12.85 -10.86 -1.66
N ALA A 222 -12.14 -11.42 -2.65
CA ALA A 222 -12.69 -11.68 -3.98
C ALA A 222 -13.88 -12.65 -3.96
N ALA A 223 -13.77 -13.73 -3.19
CA ALA A 223 -14.84 -14.71 -3.05
C ALA A 223 -16.05 -14.15 -2.28
N ALA A 224 -15.83 -13.32 -1.25
CA ALA A 224 -16.89 -12.65 -0.51
C ALA A 224 -17.68 -11.69 -1.40
N ILE A 225 -17.00 -10.85 -2.20
CA ILE A 225 -17.66 -9.99 -3.20
C ILE A 225 -18.46 -10.86 -4.18
N TRP A 226 -17.86 -11.91 -4.71
CA TRP A 226 -18.54 -12.77 -5.69
C TRP A 226 -19.78 -13.46 -5.10
N LEU A 227 -19.75 -13.89 -3.84
CA LEU A 227 -20.90 -14.45 -3.15
C LEU A 227 -22.05 -13.44 -3.07
N VAL A 228 -21.77 -12.23 -2.56
CA VAL A 228 -22.79 -11.18 -2.42
C VAL A 228 -23.34 -10.75 -3.77
N VAL A 229 -22.47 -10.53 -4.76
CA VAL A 229 -22.87 -10.24 -6.15
C VAL A 229 -23.75 -11.36 -6.70
N LYS A 230 -23.42 -12.63 -6.44
CA LYS A 230 -24.24 -13.76 -6.90
C LYS A 230 -25.58 -13.86 -6.20
N LEU A 231 -25.69 -13.44 -4.94
CA LEU A 231 -26.93 -13.41 -4.14
C LEU A 231 -27.85 -12.24 -4.48
N LEU A 232 -27.31 -11.20 -5.10
CA LEU A 232 -28.04 -10.02 -5.58
C LEU A 232 -28.37 -10.07 -7.07
N ASN A 233 -27.87 -11.08 -7.78
CA ASN A 233 -28.06 -11.23 -9.22
C ASN A 233 -29.48 -11.76 -9.51
N SER A 234 -30.46 -10.87 -9.40
CA SER A 234 -31.72 -10.97 -10.12
C SER A 234 -31.50 -10.45 -11.54
N SER A 235 -32.28 -10.96 -12.48
CA SER A 235 -32.48 -10.50 -13.86
C SER A 235 -32.70 -8.98 -14.04
N THR A 236 -32.80 -8.24 -12.94
CA THR A 236 -33.02 -6.80 -12.82
C THR A 236 -31.76 -5.94 -12.90
N ASN A 237 -30.55 -6.45 -12.59
CA ASN A 237 -29.33 -5.62 -12.54
C ASN A 237 -28.24 -6.10 -13.54
N PRO A 238 -28.22 -5.58 -14.78
CA PRO A 238 -27.28 -5.99 -15.83
C PRO A 238 -25.81 -5.57 -15.58
N ASN A 239 -25.56 -4.70 -14.58
CA ASN A 239 -24.24 -4.10 -14.32
C ASN A 239 -23.42 -4.82 -13.22
N LEU A 240 -23.84 -6.02 -12.77
CA LEU A 240 -23.08 -6.75 -11.75
C LEU A 240 -21.79 -7.36 -12.34
N PRO A 241 -20.64 -7.20 -11.65
CA PRO A 241 -19.36 -7.61 -12.20
C PRO A 241 -19.25 -9.13 -12.35
N LYS A 242 -18.59 -9.57 -13.42
CA LYS A 242 -18.31 -10.99 -13.68
C LYS A 242 -17.16 -11.49 -12.80
N ALA A 243 -17.06 -12.81 -12.63
CA ALA A 243 -15.96 -13.42 -11.86
C ALA A 243 -14.57 -13.04 -12.40
N SER A 244 -14.43 -12.88 -13.73
CA SER A 244 -13.20 -12.43 -14.38
C SER A 244 -12.83 -10.99 -14.03
N GLU A 245 -13.81 -10.09 -13.94
CA GLU A 245 -13.61 -8.68 -13.58
C GLU A 245 -13.20 -8.56 -12.11
N ILE A 246 -13.86 -9.30 -11.21
CA ILE A 246 -13.51 -9.36 -9.79
C ILE A 246 -12.10 -9.94 -9.61
N ALA A 247 -11.77 -11.02 -10.33
CA ALA A 247 -10.43 -11.61 -10.32
C ALA A 247 -9.36 -10.62 -10.78
N SER A 248 -9.63 -9.84 -11.83
CA SER A 248 -8.74 -8.79 -12.33
C SER A 248 -8.51 -7.70 -11.28
N VAL A 249 -9.57 -7.14 -10.69
CA VAL A 249 -9.47 -6.05 -9.71
C VAL A 249 -8.78 -6.47 -8.40
N THR A 250 -9.06 -7.69 -7.93
CA THR A 250 -8.50 -8.22 -6.68
C THR A 250 -7.11 -8.84 -6.85
N GLY A 251 -6.70 -9.13 -8.09
CA GLY A 251 -5.47 -9.84 -8.40
C GLY A 251 -5.45 -11.30 -7.92
N ALA A 252 -6.63 -11.87 -7.61
CA ALA A 252 -6.82 -13.27 -7.30
C ALA A 252 -7.07 -14.06 -8.59
N GLY A 253 -6.59 -15.31 -8.67
CA GLY A 253 -6.87 -16.15 -9.84
C GLY A 253 -8.35 -16.51 -9.91
N GLU A 254 -8.94 -16.50 -11.11
CA GLU A 254 -10.37 -16.80 -11.29
C GLU A 254 -10.74 -18.20 -10.75
N HIS A 255 -9.89 -19.20 -11.00
CA HIS A 255 -10.06 -20.54 -10.44
C HIS A 255 -10.05 -20.52 -8.90
N THR A 256 -9.15 -19.74 -8.30
CA THR A 256 -9.05 -19.61 -6.84
C THR A 256 -10.31 -18.98 -6.25
N LEU A 257 -10.80 -17.90 -6.87
CA LEU A 257 -12.04 -17.24 -6.49
C LEU A 257 -13.21 -18.24 -6.54
N ARG A 258 -13.34 -18.99 -7.65
CA ARG A 258 -14.40 -19.99 -7.82
C ARG A 258 -14.31 -21.12 -6.81
N SER A 259 -13.10 -21.55 -6.45
CA SER A 259 -12.88 -22.61 -5.45
C SER A 259 -13.31 -22.16 -4.06
N ILE A 260 -12.84 -21.00 -3.59
CA ILE A 260 -13.17 -20.47 -2.26
C ILE A 260 -14.65 -20.11 -2.17
N TYR A 261 -15.24 -19.65 -3.27
CA TYR A 261 -16.69 -19.43 -3.36
C TYR A 261 -17.49 -20.72 -3.07
N LYS A 262 -17.04 -21.90 -3.50
CA LYS A 262 -17.72 -23.17 -3.18
C LYS A 262 -17.75 -23.39 -1.67
N ASP A 263 -16.59 -23.25 -1.05
CA ASP A 263 -16.45 -23.45 0.39
C ASP A 263 -17.31 -22.44 1.17
N MET A 264 -17.35 -21.18 0.71
CA MET A 264 -18.22 -20.15 1.30
C MET A 264 -19.71 -20.45 1.10
N LEU A 265 -20.10 -21.03 -0.04
CA LEU A 265 -21.49 -21.34 -0.34
C LEU A 265 -22.05 -22.46 0.54
N ASP A 266 -21.21 -23.43 0.91
CA ASP A 266 -21.58 -24.52 1.81
C ASP A 266 -21.97 -23.98 3.19
N VAL A 267 -21.24 -22.98 3.70
CA VAL A 267 -21.50 -22.35 5.02
C VAL A 267 -22.22 -21.00 4.95
N ALA A 268 -22.74 -20.61 3.78
CA ALA A 268 -23.22 -19.25 3.52
C ALA A 268 -24.33 -18.77 4.49
N GLU A 269 -25.19 -19.67 4.97
CA GLU A 269 -26.22 -19.36 5.98
C GLU A 269 -25.64 -18.74 7.25
N HIS A 270 -24.45 -19.17 7.66
CA HIS A 270 -23.78 -18.69 8.87
C HIS A 270 -22.96 -17.42 8.60
N LEU A 271 -22.59 -17.18 7.33
CA LEU A 271 -21.78 -16.04 6.91
C LEU A 271 -22.60 -14.76 6.69
N LEU A 272 -23.85 -14.90 6.23
CA LEU A 272 -24.69 -13.75 5.87
C LEU A 272 -25.21 -13.00 7.12
N PRO A 273 -25.40 -11.68 7.03
CA PRO A 273 -26.14 -10.91 8.02
C PRO A 273 -27.58 -11.44 8.14
N ARG A 274 -28.16 -11.45 9.35
CA ARG A 274 -29.54 -11.91 9.57
C ARG A 274 -30.58 -11.07 8.83
N GLU A 275 -30.24 -9.82 8.56
CA GLU A 275 -31.10 -8.83 7.88
C GLU A 275 -30.97 -8.88 6.35
N PHE A 276 -29.99 -9.62 5.82
CA PHE A 276 -29.75 -9.65 4.39
C PHE A 276 -30.74 -10.57 3.68
N GLN A 277 -31.56 -9.98 2.81
CA GLN A 277 -32.50 -10.73 1.97
C GLN A 277 -31.91 -10.94 0.57
N PRO A 278 -31.61 -12.18 0.16
CA PRO A 278 -31.12 -12.46 -1.18
C PRO A 278 -32.25 -12.21 -2.20
N THR A 279 -31.96 -11.48 -3.27
CA THR A 279 -32.96 -11.14 -4.30
C THR A 279 -33.03 -12.18 -5.42
N VAL A 280 -32.11 -13.14 -5.44
CA VAL A 280 -32.01 -14.20 -6.45
C VAL A 280 -33.18 -15.17 -6.39
N GLU A 281 -33.65 -15.61 -7.57
CA GLU A 281 -34.66 -16.67 -7.71
C GLU A 281 -34.23 -17.95 -6.98
N GLY A 282 -35.05 -18.38 -6.01
CA GLY A 282 -34.82 -19.53 -5.15
C GLY A 282 -33.87 -19.26 -3.96
N GLY A 283 -33.46 -18.01 -3.73
CA GLY A 283 -32.62 -17.64 -2.59
C GLY A 283 -31.28 -18.39 -2.54
N LEU A 284 -30.85 -18.72 -1.33
CA LEU A 284 -29.59 -19.43 -1.10
C LEU A 284 -29.64 -20.89 -1.59
N ASP A 285 -30.77 -21.57 -1.40
CA ASP A 285 -30.96 -22.97 -1.79
C ASP A 285 -31.03 -23.14 -3.30
N GLY A 286 -31.66 -22.20 -4.01
CA GLY A 286 -31.63 -22.15 -5.48
C GLY A 286 -30.20 -21.98 -6.01
N LEU A 287 -29.35 -21.22 -5.32
CA LEU A 287 -27.95 -21.03 -5.69
C LEU A 287 -27.12 -22.31 -5.45
N ARG A 288 -27.34 -23.01 -4.34
CA ARG A 288 -26.75 -24.32 -4.05
C ARG A 288 -27.20 -25.40 -5.03
N ALA A 289 -28.49 -25.46 -5.36
CA ALA A 289 -29.07 -26.42 -6.30
C ALA A 289 -28.51 -26.25 -7.72
N ARG A 290 -28.44 -25.00 -8.23
CA ARG A 290 -27.81 -24.69 -9.53
C ARG A 290 -26.35 -25.12 -9.58
N TYR A 291 -25.66 -25.09 -8.44
CA TYR A 291 -24.27 -25.53 -8.31
C TYR A 291 -24.15 -27.07 -8.31
N SER A 292 -25.01 -27.75 -7.55
CA SER A 292 -25.08 -29.22 -7.50
C SER A 292 -25.45 -29.84 -8.85
N SER A 293 -26.40 -29.24 -9.58
CA SER A 293 -26.80 -29.68 -10.93
C SER A 293 -25.69 -29.52 -11.97
N ARG A 294 -24.84 -28.49 -11.86
CA ARG A 294 -23.63 -28.35 -12.69
C ARG A 294 -22.56 -29.40 -12.37
N LYS A 295 -22.44 -29.81 -11.10
CA LYS A 295 -21.52 -30.88 -10.68
C LYS A 295 -21.91 -32.24 -11.29
N ARG A 296 -23.21 -32.53 -11.38
CA ARG A 296 -23.72 -33.75 -12.05
C ARG A 296 -23.42 -33.75 -13.56
N LYS A 297 -23.69 -32.64 -14.26
CA LYS A 297 -23.39 -32.51 -15.69
C LYS A 297 -21.90 -32.52 -16.06
N ALA A 298 -21.01 -32.14 -15.14
CA ALA A 298 -19.56 -32.17 -15.38
C ALA A 298 -18.90 -33.51 -15.01
N GLY A 299 -19.64 -34.42 -14.36
CA GLY A 299 -19.20 -35.77 -14.02
C GLY A 299 -19.65 -36.85 -15.02
N GLU A 300 -20.56 -36.52 -15.94
CA GLU A 300 -20.92 -37.37 -17.07
C GLU A 300 -19.91 -37.15 -18.20
N ILE A 301 -18.79 -37.89 -18.13
CA ILE A 301 -18.01 -38.19 -19.33
C ILE A 301 -18.79 -39.31 -20.04
N PRO A 302 -19.28 -39.11 -21.28
CA PRO A 302 -19.93 -40.19 -22.01
C PRO A 302 -18.93 -41.33 -22.27
N PRO A 303 -19.40 -42.59 -22.34
CA PRO A 303 -18.55 -43.76 -22.54
C PRO A 303 -17.74 -43.70 -23.84
#